data_AF-A0A8R1Y6Q3-F1
#
_entry.id   AF-A0A8R1Y6Q3-F1
#
_cell.length_a   1.000
_cell.length_b   1.000
_cell.length_c   1.000
_cell.angle_alpha   90.00
_cell.angle_beta   90.00
_cell.angle_gamma   90.00
#
_symmetry.space_group_name_H-M   'P 1'
#
loop_
_entity.id
_entity.type
_entity.pdbx_description
1 polymer ?
#
loop_
_entity_poly.entity_id
_entity_poly.type
_entity_poly.pdbx_seq_one_letter_code
_entity_poly.pdbx_strand_id
1 'polypeptide(L)'
;MSPKPWFSDPRKMDFVPGIKMGLAGMIAAGTVATSAITVTALCVPFVTPALRKICIPYVPATPQQLQNVATALTVCPTKVSPLVDLGSGDGRVQQCKQYSTLNY
;
A
#
# COMPACT_ATOMS: atom_id res chain seq x y z
N MET A 1 23.48 23.95 -47.90
CA MET A 1 22.38 23.43 -47.05
C MET A 1 22.37 24.27 -45.78
N SER A 2 21.49 25.27 -45.70
CA SER A 2 21.45 26.17 -44.54
C SER A 2 20.55 25.56 -43.45
N PRO A 3 20.99 25.52 -42.18
CA PRO A 3 20.21 24.92 -41.10
C PRO A 3 18.95 25.75 -40.83
N LYS A 4 17.81 25.10 -40.60
CA LYS A 4 16.55 25.80 -40.37
C LYS A 4 16.60 26.54 -39.02
N PRO A 5 16.20 27.82 -38.96
CA PRO A 5 16.45 28.72 -37.81
C PRO A 5 15.56 28.50 -36.58
N TRP A 6 14.85 27.36 -36.49
CA TRP A 6 13.86 27.15 -35.42
C TRP A 6 14.46 26.66 -34.10
N PHE A 7 15.75 26.28 -34.06
CA PHE A 7 16.34 25.64 -32.88
C PHE A 7 17.11 26.58 -31.93
N SER A 8 17.10 27.90 -32.15
CA SER A 8 18.03 28.81 -31.48
C SER A 8 17.41 29.98 -30.71
N ASP A 9 16.11 29.97 -30.37
CA ASP A 9 15.54 30.99 -29.48
C ASP A 9 14.97 30.41 -28.18
N PRO A 10 15.78 30.35 -27.09
CA PRO A 10 15.30 29.97 -25.76
C PRO A 10 14.33 30.99 -25.14
N ARG A 11 14.02 32.10 -25.83
CA ARG A 11 13.03 33.11 -25.40
C ARG A 11 11.65 32.95 -26.06
N LYS A 12 11.45 31.93 -26.91
CA LYS A 12 10.12 31.45 -27.32
C LYS A 12 9.53 30.45 -26.31
N MET A 13 9.66 30.75 -25.03
CA MET A 13 8.61 30.45 -24.08
C MET A 13 7.68 31.64 -24.15
N ASP A 14 6.98 31.80 -25.28
CA ASP A 14 5.88 32.74 -25.36
C ASP A 14 4.95 32.39 -24.21
N PHE A 15 4.90 33.31 -23.24
CA PHE A 15 3.97 33.28 -22.13
C PHE A 15 2.59 33.07 -22.74
N VAL A 16 2.07 31.84 -22.60
CA VAL A 16 0.73 31.48 -23.09
C VAL A 16 -0.19 32.60 -22.59
N PRO A 17 -0.85 33.35 -23.48
CA PRO A 17 -1.51 34.59 -23.11
C PRO A 17 -2.40 34.32 -21.92
N GLY A 18 -2.13 35.05 -20.83
CA GLY A 18 -2.66 34.76 -19.50
C GLY A 18 -4.14 34.45 -19.59
N ILE A 19 -4.48 33.17 -19.43
CA ILE A 19 -5.85 32.70 -19.41
C ILE A 19 -6.53 33.48 -18.29
N LYS A 20 -7.38 34.45 -18.66
CA LYS A 20 -8.15 35.26 -17.71
C LYS A 20 -9.28 34.38 -17.21
N MET A 21 -8.96 33.47 -16.29
CA MET A 21 -9.95 32.66 -15.61
C MET A 21 -10.82 33.57 -14.75
N GLY A 22 -12.12 33.58 -15.05
CA GLY A 22 -13.09 34.18 -14.15
C GLY A 22 -13.04 33.48 -12.78
N LEU A 23 -13.53 34.16 -11.74
CA LEU A 23 -13.56 33.63 -10.38
C LEU A 23 -14.14 32.22 -10.30
N ALA A 24 -15.21 31.93 -11.06
CA ALA A 24 -15.81 30.61 -11.15
C ALA A 24 -14.84 29.54 -11.65
N GLY A 25 -14.02 29.87 -12.67
CA GLY A 25 -12.98 28.97 -13.17
C GLY A 25 -11.89 28.71 -12.15
N MET A 26 -11.46 29.74 -11.41
CA MET A 26 -10.49 29.60 -10.33
C MET A 26 -11.01 28.72 -9.19
N ILE A 27 -12.28 28.92 -8.78
CA ILE A 27 -12.92 28.08 -7.76
C ILE A 27 -13.00 26.64 -8.24
N ALA A 28 -13.45 26.39 -9.48
CA ALA A 28 -13.54 25.04 -10.03
C ALA A 28 -12.18 24.34 -10.10
N ALA A 29 -11.13 25.04 -10.55
CA ALA A 29 -9.78 24.49 -10.58
C ALA A 29 -9.27 24.18 -9.17
N GLY A 30 -9.50 25.08 -8.20
CA GLY A 30 -9.09 24.90 -6.80
C GLY A 30 -9.77 23.73 -6.11
N THR A 31 -11.07 23.54 -6.32
CA THR A 31 -11.83 22.43 -5.72
C THR A 31 -11.42 21.08 -6.30
N VAL A 32 -11.20 21.00 -7.62
CA VAL A 32 -10.71 19.78 -8.28
C VAL A 32 -9.30 19.42 -7.80
N ALA A 33 -8.39 20.38 -7.74
CA ALA A 33 -7.03 20.13 -7.27
C ALA A 33 -7.02 19.67 -5.80
N THR A 34 -7.77 20.36 -4.93
CA THR A 34 -7.83 20.03 -3.50
C THR A 34 -8.45 18.66 -3.25
N SER A 35 -9.54 18.33 -3.96
CA SER A 35 -10.17 17.01 -3.83
C SER A 35 -9.25 15.89 -4.32
N ALA A 36 -8.57 16.07 -5.45
CA ALA A 36 -7.61 15.08 -5.96
C ALA A 36 -6.47 14.81 -4.97
N ILE A 37 -5.88 15.88 -4.39
CA ILE A 37 -4.81 15.75 -3.38
C ILE A 37 -5.34 15.05 -2.13
N THR A 38 -6.53 15.42 -1.66
CA THR A 38 -7.13 14.84 -0.44
C THR A 38 -7.37 13.35 -0.61
N VAL A 39 -8.02 12.94 -1.70
CA VAL A 39 -8.26 11.53 -2.00
C VAL A 39 -6.94 10.77 -2.10
N THR A 40 -5.96 11.32 -2.80
CA THR A 40 -4.64 10.69 -2.94
C THR A 40 -3.97 10.51 -1.57
N ALA A 41 -3.92 11.55 -0.74
CA ALA A 41 -3.31 11.49 0.58
C ALA A 41 -3.96 10.45 1.50
N LEU A 42 -5.28 10.34 1.45
CA LEU A 42 -6.03 9.34 2.21
C LEU A 42 -5.82 7.91 1.70
N CYS A 43 -5.67 7.72 0.39
CA CYS A 43 -5.52 6.39 -0.21
C CYS A 43 -4.07 5.87 -0.18
N VAL A 44 -3.07 6.75 -0.20
CA VAL A 44 -1.64 6.39 -0.19
C VAL A 44 -1.27 5.35 0.88
N PRO A 45 -1.66 5.43 2.18
CA PRO A 45 -1.27 4.43 3.18
C PRO A 45 -1.85 3.02 2.93
N PHE A 46 -2.92 2.91 2.14
CA PHE A 46 -3.53 1.62 1.80
C PHE A 46 -2.99 1.01 0.51
N VAL A 47 -2.55 1.86 -0.43
CA VAL A 47 -1.99 1.41 -1.71
C VAL A 47 -0.48 1.19 -1.63
N THR A 48 0.25 2.02 -0.88
CA THR A 48 1.72 1.90 -0.75
C THR A 48 2.22 0.55 -0.23
N PRO A 49 1.53 -0.18 0.68
CA PRO A 49 1.93 -1.52 1.06
C PRO A 49 2.04 -2.51 -0.10
N ALA A 50 1.15 -2.40 -1.09
CA ALA A 50 1.15 -3.26 -2.27
C ALA A 50 2.30 -2.93 -3.24
N LEU A 51 2.85 -1.71 -3.17
CA LEU A 51 3.95 -1.25 -4.03
C LEU A 51 5.34 -1.47 -3.41
N ARG A 52 5.44 -2.14 -2.26
CA ARG A 52 6.73 -2.46 -1.64
C ARG A 52 7.48 -3.46 -2.52
N LYS A 53 8.63 -3.06 -3.06
CA LYS A 53 9.52 -3.95 -3.85
C LYS A 53 10.05 -5.14 -3.04
N ILE A 54 10.13 -4.98 -1.71
CA ILE A 54 10.66 -5.99 -0.80
C ILE A 54 9.48 -6.79 -0.27
N CYS A 55 9.30 -7.98 -0.84
CA CYS A 55 8.48 -9.02 -0.22
C CYS A 55 9.26 -9.61 0.95
N ILE A 56 8.61 -9.87 2.08
CA ILE A 56 9.24 -10.59 3.19
C ILE A 56 9.53 -12.01 2.68
N PRO A 57 10.79 -12.50 2.73
CA PRO A 57 11.13 -13.82 2.24
C PRO A 57 10.40 -14.91 3.05
N TYR A 58 10.06 -16.01 2.40
CA TYR A 58 9.53 -17.18 3.09
C TYR A 58 10.65 -17.84 3.91
N VAL A 59 10.46 -17.87 5.22
CA VAL A 59 11.30 -18.59 6.17
C VAL A 59 10.37 -19.47 7.02
N PRO A 60 10.46 -20.81 6.92
CA PRO A 60 9.54 -21.70 7.62
C PRO A 60 9.70 -21.59 9.14
N ALA A 61 8.57 -21.62 9.85
CA ALA A 61 8.60 -21.76 11.31
C ALA A 61 9.24 -23.10 11.70
N THR A 62 10.14 -23.03 12.69
CA THR A 62 10.77 -24.21 13.27
C THR A 62 9.78 -25.00 14.15
N PRO A 63 10.00 -26.31 14.37
CA PRO A 63 9.13 -27.11 15.24
C PRO A 63 8.98 -26.54 16.65
N GLN A 64 10.07 -25.99 17.21
CA GLN A 64 10.05 -25.38 18.54
C GLN A 64 9.22 -24.09 18.57
N GLN A 65 9.27 -23.27 17.52
CA GLN A 65 8.40 -22.10 17.40
C GLN A 65 6.92 -22.49 17.29
N LEU A 66 6.61 -23.55 16.53
CA LEU A 66 5.25 -24.08 16.44
C LEU A 66 4.74 -24.57 17.80
N GLN A 67 5.57 -25.29 18.56
CA GLN A 67 5.24 -25.70 19.92
C GLN A 67 4.98 -24.50 20.83
N ASN A 68 5.84 -23.49 20.80
CA ASN A 68 5.65 -22.29 21.62
C ASN A 68 4.33 -21.57 21.30
N VAL A 69 3.99 -21.44 20.01
CA VAL A 69 2.70 -20.86 19.58
C VAL A 69 1.53 -21.72 20.05
N ALA A 70 1.61 -23.05 19.89
CA ALA A 70 0.56 -23.96 20.35
C ALA A 70 0.35 -23.84 21.88
N THR A 71 1.43 -23.83 22.66
CA THR A 71 1.37 -23.64 24.12
C THR A 71 0.79 -22.27 24.49
N ALA A 72 1.17 -21.20 23.79
CA ALA A 72 0.60 -19.88 24.04
C ALA A 72 -0.93 -19.84 23.78
N LEU A 73 -1.39 -20.57 22.76
CA LEU A 73 -2.81 -20.66 22.43
C LEU A 73 -3.61 -21.51 23.44
N THR A 74 -3.01 -22.53 24.06
CA THR A 74 -3.71 -23.36 25.07
C THR A 74 -3.91 -22.65 26.41
N VAL A 75 -3.03 -21.71 26.76
CA VAL A 75 -3.13 -20.92 28.01
C VAL A 75 -3.97 -19.65 27.87
N CYS A 76 -4.48 -19.37 26.67
CA CYS A 76 -5.35 -18.22 26.43
C CYS A 76 -6.70 -18.41 27.17
N PRO A 77 -7.10 -17.47 28.05
CA PRO A 77 -8.24 -17.66 28.98
C PRO A 77 -9.61 -17.69 28.29
N THR A 78 -9.69 -17.24 27.04
CA THR A 78 -10.93 -17.26 26.24
C THR A 78 -10.74 -18.21 25.07
N LYS A 79 -11.76 -19.01 24.71
CA LYS A 79 -11.74 -19.75 23.42
C LYS A 79 -11.44 -18.74 22.33
N VAL A 80 -10.22 -18.83 21.78
CA VAL A 80 -9.71 -17.85 20.82
C VAL A 80 -10.69 -17.79 19.65
N SER A 81 -11.32 -16.63 19.50
CA SER A 81 -12.03 -16.22 18.29
C SER A 81 -11.18 -16.53 17.05
N PRO A 82 -11.76 -16.58 15.83
CA PRO A 82 -11.11 -17.13 14.65
C PRO A 82 -9.62 -16.72 14.54
N LEU A 83 -8.72 -17.67 14.80
CA LEU A 83 -7.28 -17.45 14.69
C LEU A 83 -6.96 -17.17 13.22
N VAL A 84 -6.47 -15.98 12.93
CA VAL A 84 -5.98 -15.61 11.60
C VAL A 84 -4.46 -15.74 11.56
N ASP A 85 -3.96 -16.43 10.55
CA ASP A 85 -2.52 -16.57 10.30
C ASP A 85 -2.12 -15.66 9.14
N LEU A 86 -1.50 -14.53 9.46
CA LEU A 86 -1.08 -13.53 8.49
C LEU A 86 0.32 -13.87 7.98
N GLY A 87 0.43 -14.18 6.69
CA GLY A 87 1.71 -14.64 6.11
C GLY A 87 1.93 -16.15 6.28
N SER A 88 0.85 -16.93 6.21
CA SER A 88 0.80 -18.39 6.44
C SER A 88 1.87 -19.21 5.72
N GLY A 89 2.42 -18.73 4.59
CA GLY A 89 3.49 -19.43 3.88
C GLY A 89 3.03 -20.80 3.39
N ASP A 90 3.52 -21.87 4.02
CA ASP A 90 3.11 -23.26 3.76
C ASP A 90 1.99 -23.79 4.68
N GLY A 91 1.45 -22.96 5.56
CA GLY A 91 0.27 -23.29 6.38
C GLY A 91 0.55 -24.06 7.67
N ARG A 92 1.82 -24.32 8.01
CA ARG A 92 2.16 -25.17 9.18
C ARG A 92 1.67 -24.65 10.53
N VAL A 93 1.53 -23.33 10.69
CA VAL A 93 1.01 -22.73 11.94
C VAL A 93 -0.49 -22.99 12.09
N GLN A 94 -1.27 -22.82 11.01
CA GLN A 94 -2.71 -23.14 11.00
C GLN A 94 -2.96 -24.61 11.28
N GLN A 95 -2.16 -25.50 10.69
CA GLN A 95 -2.31 -26.95 10.86
C GLN A 95 -2.00 -27.40 12.29
N CYS A 96 -0.98 -26.79 12.94
CA CYS A 96 -0.65 -27.02 14.35
C CYS A 96 -1.80 -26.64 15.30
N LYS A 97 -2.53 -25.56 15.00
CA LYS A 97 -3.74 -25.18 15.73
C LYS A 97 -4.83 -26.25 15.61
N GLN A 98 -5.11 -26.73 14.40
CA GLN A 98 -6.12 -27.77 14.17
C GLN A 98 -5.79 -29.04 14.96
N TYR A 99 -4.52 -29.43 15.00
CA TYR A 99 -4.07 -30.58 15.79
C TYR A 99 -4.29 -30.35 17.30
N SER A 100 -3.96 -29.17 17.81
CA SER A 100 -4.20 -28.82 19.22
C SER A 100 -5.69 -28.67 19.57
N THR A 101 -6.55 -28.36 18.60
CA THR A 101 -8.00 -28.23 18.85
C THR A 101 -8.73 -29.58 18.73
N LEU A 102 -8.18 -30.53 17.96
CA LEU A 102 -8.76 -31.88 17.77
C LEU A 102 -8.32 -32.89 18.84
N ASN A 103 -7.26 -32.60 19.60
CA ASN A 103 -6.76 -33.46 20.67
C ASN A 103 -7.10 -32.93 22.09
N TYR A 104 -8.03 -31.97 22.18
CA TYR A 104 -8.58 -31.42 23.44
C TYR A 104 -10.10 -31.39 23.40
#